data_AF-A0A842NTC9-F1
#
_entry.id   AF-A0A842NTC9-F1
#
_cell.length_a   1.000
_cell.length_b   1.000
_cell.length_c   1.000
_cell.angle_alpha   90.00
_cell.angle_beta   90.00
_cell.angle_gamma   90.00
#
_symmetry.space_group_name_H-M   'P 1'
#
loop_
_entity.id
_entity.type
_entity.pdbx_description
1 polymer ?
#
loop_
_entity_poly.entity_id
_entity_poly.type
_entity_poly.pdbx_seq_one_letter_code
_entity_poly.pdbx_strand_id
1 'polypeptide(L)' 'MKSITLQKLSEIRCPTLVVQGIKDKTNLPEMSEVLARSVNISKLVVFPGGHVVQKESCQKRLDTHS' A
#
# COMPACT_ATOMS: atom_id res chain seq x y z
N MET A 1 -3.13 -12.25 20.29
CA MET A 1 -2.24 -13.14 19.50
C MET A 1 -2.09 -12.51 18.13
N LYS A 2 -0.88 -12.12 17.68
CA LYS A 2 -0.70 -11.55 16.32
C LYS A 2 -0.82 -12.67 15.29
N SER A 3 -1.45 -12.39 14.15
CA SER A 3 -1.49 -13.33 13.01
C SER A 3 -0.07 -13.69 12.57
N ILE A 4 0.15 -14.94 12.14
CA ILE A 4 1.43 -15.44 11.59
C ILE A 4 1.95 -14.50 10.49
N THR A 5 1.04 -13.92 9.70
CA THR A 5 1.38 -12.97 8.64
C THR A 5 1.95 -11.67 9.19
N LEU A 6 1.38 -11.11 10.26
CA LEU A 6 1.88 -9.88 10.87
C LEU A 6 3.23 -10.08 11.56
N GLN A 7 3.47 -11.29 12.09
CA GLN A 7 4.78 -11.63 12.66
C GLN A 7 5.87 -11.60 11.59
N LYS A 8 5.64 -12.24 10.44
CA LYS A 8 6.60 -12.23 9.33
C LYS A 8 6.87 -10.83 8.77
N LEU A 9 5.85 -9.97 8.69
CA LEU A 9 6.03 -8.59 8.22
C LEU A 9 6.95 -7.77 9.14
N SER A 10 6.95 -8.06 10.44
CA SER A 10 7.84 -7.37 11.40
C SER A 10 9.32 -7.73 11.25
N GLU A 11 9.62 -8.81 10.53
CA GLU A 11 11.00 -9.25 10.23
C GLU A 11 11.59 -8.49 9.03
N ILE A 12 10.78 -7.77 8.26
CA ILE A 12 11.25 -6.93 7.15
C ILE A 12 12.13 -5.80 7.70
N ARG A 13 13.37 -5.73 7.23
CA ARG A 13 14.38 -4.74 7.66
C ARG A 13 14.64 -3.62 6.66
N CYS A 14 14.20 -3.75 5.42
CA CYS A 14 14.43 -2.74 4.38
C CYS A 14 13.35 -1.64 4.40
N PRO A 15 13.66 -0.42 3.92
CA PRO A 15 12.66 0.60 3.67
C PRO A 15 11.55 0.07 2.77
N THR A 16 10.30 0.17 3.23
CA THR A 16 9.14 -0.42 2.58
C THR A 16 8.10 0.65 2.27
N LEU A 17 7.47 0.56 1.10
CA LEU A 17 6.35 1.41 0.71
C LEU A 17 5.09 0.55 0.61
N VAL A 18 4.07 0.89 1.39
CA VAL A 18 2.72 0.34 1.28
C VAL A 18 1.89 1.27 0.41
N VAL A 19 1.24 0.72 -0.61
CA VAL A 19 0.44 1.49 -1.58
C VAL A 19 -1.00 0.97 -1.54
N GLN A 20 -1.96 1.86 -1.31
CA GLN A 20 -3.39 1.52 -1.22
C GLN A 20 -4.21 2.35 -2.21
N GLY A 21 -5.13 1.70 -2.92
CA GLY A 21 -6.16 2.41 -3.68
C GLY A 21 -7.33 2.82 -2.78
N ILE A 22 -7.73 4.10 -2.80
CA ILE A 22 -8.83 4.60 -1.96
C ILE A 22 -10.20 3.96 -2.28
N LYS A 23 -10.34 3.39 -3.49
CA LYS A 23 -11.56 2.70 -3.96
C LYS A 23 -11.38 1.18 -4.00
N ASP A 24 -10.31 0.62 -3.44
CA ASP A 24 -10.15 -0.84 -3.34
C ASP A 24 -11.30 -1.41 -2.49
N LYS A 25 -11.92 -2.48 -2.99
CA LYS A 25 -13.01 -3.19 -2.33
C LYS A 25 -12.56 -4.55 -1.77
N THR A 26 -11.36 -4.99 -2.11
CA THR A 26 -10.79 -6.27 -1.70
C THR A 26 -10.05 -6.13 -0.38
N ASN A 27 -9.26 -5.07 -0.22
CA ASN A 27 -8.59 -4.74 1.02
C ASN A 27 -9.12 -3.41 1.55
N LEU A 28 -9.68 -3.46 2.76
CA LEU A 28 -10.16 -2.26 3.42
C LEU A 28 -8.99 -1.32 3.80
N PRO A 29 -9.19 0.01 3.79
CA PRO A 29 -8.13 0.98 4.11
C PRO A 29 -7.42 0.70 5.43
N GLU A 30 -8.15 0.27 6.46
CA GLU A 30 -7.63 -0.04 7.79
C GLU A 30 -6.57 -1.14 7.75
N MET A 31 -6.68 -2.07 6.79
CA MET A 31 -5.71 -3.15 6.61
C MET A 31 -4.35 -2.60 6.15
N SER A 32 -4.36 -1.61 5.27
CA SER A 32 -3.13 -0.95 4.80
C SER A 32 -2.40 -0.20 5.92
N GLU A 33 -3.15 0.38 6.87
CA GLU A 33 -2.57 0.98 8.07
C GLU A 33 -1.95 -0.06 8.99
N VAL A 34 -2.63 -1.19 9.22
CA VAL A 34 -2.12 -2.28 10.04
C VAL A 34 -0.82 -2.83 9.45
N LEU A 35 -0.76 -3.00 8.12
CA LEU A 35 0.44 -3.45 7.43
C LEU A 35 1.58 -2.44 7.59
N ALA A 36 1.32 -1.15 7.38
CA ALA A 36 2.33 -0.10 7.54
C ALA A 36 2.88 -0.06 8.97
N ARG A 37 2.01 -0.17 9.99
CA ARG A 37 2.44 -0.21 11.40
C ARG A 37 3.19 -1.50 11.77
N SER A 38 3.01 -2.58 11.01
CA SER A 38 3.64 -3.88 11.28
C SER A 38 5.04 -4.00 10.69
N VAL A 39 5.41 -3.14 9.73
CA VAL A 39 6.75 -3.09 9.13
C VAL A 39 7.53 -1.93 9.74
N ASN A 40 8.73 -2.23 10.27
CA ASN A 40 9.49 -1.31 11.13
C ASN A 40 9.90 0.01 10.44
N ILE A 41 10.16 -0.04 9.12
CA ILE A 41 10.55 1.12 8.32
C ILE A 41 9.62 1.19 7.12
N SER A 42 8.42 1.73 7.33
CA SER A 42 7.42 1.81 6.28
C SER A 42 6.82 3.20 6.10
N LYS A 43 6.30 3.44 4.90
CA LYS A 43 5.41 4.56 4.60
C LYS A 43 4.15 4.01 3.92
N LEU A 44 3.00 4.59 4.24
CA LEU A 44 1.74 4.33 3.53
C LEU A 44 1.45 5.50 2.58
N VAL A 45 1.14 5.19 1.33
CA VAL A 45 0.65 6.18 0.36
C VAL A 45 -0.68 5.69 -0.22
N VAL A 46 -1.68 6.57 -0.16
CA VAL A 46 -3.01 6.31 -0.71
C VAL A 46 -3.12 6.99 -2.07
N PHE A 47 -3.49 6.21 -3.10
CA PHE A 47 -3.68 6.70 -4.45
C PHE A 47 -5.17 6.74 -4.83
N PRO A 48 -5.55 7.66 -5.75
CA PRO A 48 -6.86 7.60 -6.38
C PRO A 48 -6.93 6.37 -7.29
N GLY A 49 -7.71 5.37 -6.89
CA GLY A 49 -7.84 4.13 -7.67
C GLY A 49 -8.41 2.98 -6.88
N GLY A 50 -8.62 1.85 -7.56
CA GLY A 50 -9.12 0.60 -6.99
C GLY A 50 -7.99 -0.33 -6.53
N HIS A 51 -8.25 -1.64 -6.60
CA HIS A 51 -7.27 -2.68 -6.28
C HIS A 51 -5.98 -2.58 -7.11
N VAL A 52 -6.10 -2.15 -8.38
CA VAL A 52 -4.97 -1.98 -9.30
C VAL A 52 -4.65 -0.49 -9.47
N VAL A 53 -3.81 0.03 -8.57
CA VAL A 53 -3.43 1.46 -8.53
C VAL A 53 -2.76 1.95 -9.83
N GLN A 54 -2.08 1.06 -10.55
CA GLN A 54 -1.31 1.43 -11.74
C GLN A 54 -2.17 1.88 -12.93
N LYS A 55 -3.38 1.34 -13.13
CA LYS A 55 -4.14 1.66 -14.34
C LYS A 55 -4.68 3.10 -14.32
N GLU A 56 -5.14 3.56 -13.17
CA GLU A 56 -5.75 4.89 -13.04
C GLU A 56 -4.73 6.01 -12.77
N SER A 57 -3.61 5.69 -12.12
CA SER A 57 -2.62 6.69 -11.72
C SER A 57 -1.43 6.82 -12.69
N CYS A 58 -1.08 5.79 -13.47
CA CYS A 58 0.03 5.88 -14.43
C CYS A 58 -0.30 6.74 -15.65
N GLN A 59 -1.56 6.78 -16.09
CA GLN A 59 -1.96 7.57 -17.26
C GLN A 59 -1.67 9.06 -17.06
N LYS A 60 -1.96 9.61 -15.88
CA LYS A 60 -1.71 11.03 -15.58
C LYS A 60 -0.24 11.46 -15.68
N ARG A 61 0.72 10.56 -15.46
CA ARG A 61 2.15 10.90 -15.53
C ARG A 61 2.72 10.91 -16.95
N LEU A 62 2.14 10.15 -17.87
CA LEU A 62 2.59 10.14 -19.27
C LEU A 62 2.11 11.41 -20.01
N ASP A 63 0.91 11.87 -19.69
CA ASP A 63 0.31 13.05 -20.35
C ASP A 63 0.95 14.38 -19.93
N THR A 64 1.74 14.42 -18.83
CA THR A 64 2.41 15.66 -18.35
C THR A 64 3.81 15.86 -18.97
N HIS A 65 4.30 14.89 -19.75
CA HIS A 65 5.57 14.95 -20.47
C HIS A 65 5.40 14.75 -21.99
N SER A 66 4.17 14.94 -22.50
CA SER A 66 3.84 14.94 -23.94
C SER A 66 3.66 16.35 -24.45
#